data_AF-A0A7L3ADY8-F1
#
_entry.id   AF-A0A7L3ADY8-F1
#
_cell.length_a   1.000
_cell.length_b   1.000
_cell.length_c   1.000
_cell.angle_alpha   90.00
_cell.angle_beta   90.00
_cell.angle_gamma   90.00
#
_symmetry.space_group_name_H-M   'P 1'
#
loop_
_entity.id
_entity.type
_entity.pdbx_description
1 polymer ?
#
loop_
_entity_poly.entity_id
_entity_poly.type
_entity_poly.pdbx_seq_one_letter_code
_entity_poly.pdbx_strand_id
1 'polypeptide(L)'
;EDGKEEEKEPSDAQQNGDKEEEEEGKKDDRNMNFRFMFNIADGGFTELHTLWQNEERAAMSSGKIYDIWHRRHDYWLLAGIVTHGYARWQDIQNDPRYVILNEPFKSEIHKGNYLEMKNKFLARRFKLLEQALVIEEQLRRAAYLNMTQDPSHPAMALNARLAEVECLAESHQHLSKESLAGNKPANAVLHKVLNQLEELLSDMKADVTRLPSMLSRIPPVAARLQMSERSILSRLATRGGDPAAQSSFGSAPIFNNNFGPNFRGPGPGGIVNYSQMPLGPYVTGR
;
A
#
# COMPACT_ATOMS: atom_id res chain seq x y z
N GLU A 1 -23.78 60.47 36.66
CA GLU A 1 -23.46 60.95 38.02
C GLU A 1 -22.95 59.75 38.78
N ASP A 2 -21.62 59.54 38.71
CA ASP A 2 -20.63 60.07 39.69
C ASP A 2 -20.63 59.18 40.93
N GLY A 3 -19.52 58.68 41.47
CA GLY A 3 -18.07 58.84 41.26
C GLY A 3 -17.41 57.87 42.27
N LYS A 4 -16.25 57.27 41.96
CA LYS A 4 -14.93 57.55 42.58
C LYS A 4 -14.88 57.38 44.12
N GLU A 5 -13.92 56.71 44.76
CA GLU A 5 -12.50 56.46 44.47
C GLU A 5 -11.91 55.53 45.56
N GLU A 6 -10.91 54.71 45.19
CA GLU A 6 -9.61 54.43 45.86
C GLU A 6 -9.55 54.10 47.38
N GLU A 7 -8.68 53.22 47.93
CA GLU A 7 -7.29 52.87 47.60
C GLU A 7 -6.76 51.75 48.54
N LYS A 8 -5.61 51.14 48.15
CA LYS A 8 -4.52 50.48 48.93
C LYS A 8 -4.42 48.95 49.08
N GLU A 9 -3.58 48.38 48.21
CA GLU A 9 -2.50 47.40 48.50
C GLU A 9 -1.37 48.02 49.37
N PRO A 10 -0.35 47.32 49.96
CA PRO A 10 0.29 46.06 49.49
C PRO A 10 0.79 45.06 50.59
N SER A 11 1.27 43.86 50.20
CA SER A 11 2.65 43.36 50.50
C SER A 11 2.84 41.85 50.27
N ASP A 12 3.91 41.53 49.55
CA ASP A 12 4.55 40.25 49.22
C ASP A 12 4.64 39.15 50.30
N ALA A 13 4.54 37.89 49.84
CA ALA A 13 5.60 36.88 50.01
C ALA A 13 5.35 35.62 49.15
N GLN A 14 6.27 35.37 48.22
CA GLN A 14 6.47 34.14 47.45
C GLN A 14 6.52 32.86 48.31
N GLN A 15 6.00 31.73 47.78
CA GLN A 15 6.84 30.59 47.33
C GLN A 15 6.01 29.45 46.69
N ASN A 16 6.38 29.16 45.43
CA ASN A 16 6.35 27.91 44.64
C ASN A 16 5.66 26.63 45.16
N GLY A 17 5.04 25.92 44.21
CA GLY A 17 4.97 24.45 44.28
C GLY A 17 4.00 23.76 43.35
N ASP A 18 4.27 23.80 42.04
CA ASP A 18 4.21 22.64 41.13
C ASP A 18 2.90 21.83 41.00
N LYS A 19 2.15 22.05 39.90
CA LYS A 19 1.28 21.05 39.26
C LYS A 19 0.75 21.53 37.90
N GLU A 20 1.62 21.55 36.90
CA GLU A 20 1.24 21.69 35.49
C GLU A 20 1.71 20.46 34.70
N GLU A 21 1.17 19.27 34.95
CA GLU A 21 1.41 18.08 34.10
C GLU A 21 0.18 17.14 33.99
N GLU A 22 -1.05 17.66 33.99
CA GLU A 22 -2.25 16.81 33.80
C GLU A 22 -3.24 17.29 32.70
N GLU A 23 -2.85 18.26 31.85
CA GLU A 23 -3.73 18.74 30.76
C GLU A 23 -3.41 18.21 29.35
N GLU A 24 -2.28 17.53 29.11
CA GLU A 24 -2.01 16.97 27.77
C GLU A 24 -2.77 15.68 27.47
N GLY A 25 -2.95 14.79 28.46
CA GLY A 25 -3.64 13.51 28.26
C GLY A 25 -5.15 13.63 27.94
N LYS A 26 -5.81 14.71 28.38
CA LYS A 26 -7.24 14.94 28.14
C LYS A 26 -7.56 15.62 26.81
N LYS A 27 -6.57 16.17 26.11
CA LYS A 27 -6.75 16.74 24.76
C LYS A 27 -6.78 15.65 23.69
N ASP A 28 -5.99 14.58 23.86
CA ASP A 28 -5.96 13.45 22.93
C ASP A 28 -7.26 12.63 22.92
N ASP A 29 -7.92 12.47 24.07
CA ASP A 29 -9.22 11.78 24.16
C ASP A 29 -10.35 12.53 23.44
N ARG A 30 -10.33 13.87 23.43
CA ARG A 30 -11.30 14.66 22.64
C ARG A 30 -11.04 14.59 21.14
N ASN A 31 -9.80 14.28 20.74
CA ASN A 31 -9.41 14.11 19.35
C ASN A 31 -9.68 12.69 18.81
N MET A 32 -10.03 11.72 19.68
CA MET A 32 -10.55 10.41 19.28
C MET A 32 -11.91 10.45 18.59
N ASN A 33 -12.66 11.57 18.73
CA ASN A 33 -13.98 11.73 18.10
C ASN A 33 -13.93 11.91 16.58
N PHE A 34 -12.79 12.30 16.00
CA PHE A 34 -12.55 12.23 14.56
C PHE A 34 -11.45 11.21 14.29
N ARG A 35 -11.81 9.92 14.36
CA ARG A 35 -10.93 8.85 13.93
C ARG A 35 -10.55 9.11 12.47
N PHE A 36 -9.28 9.44 12.23
CA PHE A 36 -8.76 9.62 10.88
C PHE A 36 -9.07 8.37 10.05
N MET A 37 -9.73 8.54 8.90
CA MET A 37 -10.09 7.45 8.00
C MET A 37 -9.36 7.62 6.68
N PHE A 38 -8.52 6.64 6.37
CA PHE A 38 -7.89 6.46 5.07
C PHE A 38 -7.88 4.96 4.80
N ASN A 39 -8.41 4.55 3.66
CA ASN A 39 -8.55 3.16 3.26
C ASN A 39 -8.20 3.04 1.78
N ILE A 40 -7.63 1.90 1.42
CA ILE A 40 -7.45 1.44 0.04
C ILE A 40 -8.11 0.07 -0.02
N ALA A 41 -8.98 -0.17 -0.99
CA ALA A 41 -9.67 -1.44 -1.19
C ALA A 41 -8.93 -2.31 -2.21
N ASP A 42 -7.76 -2.83 -1.82
CA ASP A 42 -6.94 -3.67 -2.70
C ASP A 42 -7.38 -5.13 -2.75
N GLY A 43 -8.45 -5.51 -2.03
CA GLY A 43 -9.00 -6.87 -1.99
C GLY A 43 -8.10 -7.90 -1.29
N GLY A 44 -7.08 -7.49 -0.53
CA GLY A 44 -6.13 -8.39 0.12
C GLY A 44 -5.06 -8.96 -0.81
N PHE A 45 -4.88 -8.36 -1.99
CA PHE A 45 -3.83 -8.75 -2.94
C PHE A 45 -2.44 -8.21 -2.56
N THR A 46 -2.34 -7.30 -1.59
CA THR A 46 -1.07 -6.84 -1.02
C THR A 46 -1.01 -7.04 0.50
N GLU A 47 0.18 -6.87 1.07
CA GLU A 47 0.39 -6.96 2.52
C GLU A 47 -0.03 -5.69 3.28
N LEU A 48 -0.58 -4.67 2.59
CA LEU A 48 -0.86 -3.34 3.15
C LEU A 48 -1.74 -3.41 4.39
N HIS A 49 -2.85 -4.15 4.34
CA HIS A 49 -3.78 -4.25 5.46
C HIS A 49 -3.18 -4.98 6.67
N THR A 50 -2.38 -6.02 6.44
CA THR A 50 -1.67 -6.73 7.50
C THR A 50 -0.64 -5.81 8.18
N LEU A 51 0.09 -5.02 7.39
CA LEU A 51 1.02 -4.01 7.93
C LEU A 51 0.27 -2.96 8.75
N TRP A 52 -0.83 -2.41 8.22
CA TRP A 52 -1.65 -1.44 8.96
C TRP A 52 -2.10 -2.00 10.31
N GLN A 53 -2.65 -3.22 10.37
CA GLN A 53 -3.08 -3.82 11.63
C GLN A 53 -1.93 -3.97 12.65
N ASN A 54 -0.76 -4.41 12.19
CA ASN A 54 0.39 -4.60 13.07
C ASN A 54 0.98 -3.27 13.56
N GLU A 55 1.08 -2.29 12.66
CA GLU A 55 1.55 -0.94 12.94
C GLU A 55 0.61 -0.18 13.87
N GLU A 56 -0.70 -0.27 13.65
CA GLU A 56 -1.71 0.34 14.51
C GLU A 56 -1.62 -0.20 15.93
N ARG A 57 -1.49 -1.53 16.06
CA ARG A 57 -1.32 -2.20 17.35
C ARG A 57 -0.08 -1.67 18.09
N ALA A 58 1.05 -1.55 17.39
CA ALA A 58 2.29 -1.04 17.97
C ALA A 58 2.21 0.45 18.36
N ALA A 59 1.58 1.27 17.51
CA ALA A 59 1.34 2.69 17.75
C ALA A 59 0.45 2.91 18.99
N MET A 60 -0.65 2.15 19.10
CA MET A 60 -1.56 2.23 20.25
C MET A 60 -0.92 1.73 21.54
N SER A 61 -0.18 0.61 21.51
CA SER A 61 0.43 0.05 22.71
C SER A 61 1.54 0.93 23.30
N SER A 62 2.21 1.73 22.47
CA SER A 62 3.31 2.60 22.90
C SER A 62 2.87 4.02 23.26
N GLY A 63 1.64 4.42 22.92
CA GLY A 63 1.17 5.80 23.01
C GLY A 63 1.81 6.75 22.00
N LYS A 64 2.72 6.27 21.14
CA LYS A 64 3.49 7.07 20.19
C LYS A 64 2.89 7.02 18.79
N ILE A 65 1.69 7.58 18.66
CA ILE A 65 0.85 7.48 17.45
C ILE A 65 1.52 8.09 16.20
N TYR A 66 2.41 9.08 16.40
CA TYR A 66 3.12 9.75 15.29
C TYR A 66 4.50 9.15 15.02
N ASP A 67 5.14 8.50 15.99
CA ASP A 67 6.50 7.94 15.85
C ASP A 67 6.51 6.56 15.18
N ILE A 68 5.36 5.88 15.14
CA ILE A 68 5.23 4.59 14.46
C ILE A 68 4.48 4.80 13.15
N TRP A 69 5.10 4.39 12.05
CA TRP A 69 4.50 4.50 10.72
C TRP A 69 3.19 3.72 10.64
N HIS A 70 2.11 4.33 10.15
CA HIS A 70 0.81 3.68 9.97
C HIS A 70 0.04 4.31 8.78
N ARG A 71 -1.26 4.01 8.61
CA ARG A 71 -2.11 4.49 7.50
C ARG A 71 -2.19 6.01 7.38
N ARG A 72 -2.02 6.74 8.49
CA ARG A 72 -1.97 8.21 8.50
C ARG A 72 -0.73 8.72 7.76
N HIS A 73 0.42 8.09 7.98
CA HIS A 73 1.67 8.41 7.29
C HIS A 73 1.57 8.05 5.81
N ASP A 74 0.93 6.92 5.46
CA ASP A 74 0.71 6.55 4.06
C ASP A 74 -0.12 7.57 3.29
N TYR A 75 -1.20 8.08 3.89
CA TYR A 75 -1.97 9.17 3.30
C TYR A 75 -1.11 10.40 3.02
N TRP A 76 -0.33 10.85 4.01
CA TRP A 76 0.52 12.02 3.86
C TRP A 76 1.68 11.79 2.89
N LEU A 77 2.19 10.57 2.80
CA LEU A 77 3.19 10.18 1.81
C LEU A 77 2.62 10.33 0.41
N LEU A 78 1.42 9.79 0.17
CA LEU A 78 0.74 9.91 -1.12
C LEU A 78 0.43 11.38 -1.47
N ALA A 79 -0.09 12.15 -0.52
CA ALA A 79 -0.35 13.57 -0.71
C ALA A 79 0.93 14.35 -1.05
N GLY A 80 2.05 14.01 -0.41
CA GLY A 80 3.37 14.58 -0.70
C GLY A 80 3.84 14.26 -2.12
N ILE A 81 3.70 13.00 -2.54
CA ILE A 81 4.06 12.56 -3.90
C ILE A 81 3.19 13.22 -4.97
N VAL A 82 1.88 13.37 -4.72
CA VAL A 82 0.98 14.08 -5.63
C VAL A 82 1.36 15.55 -5.77
N THR A 83 1.76 16.19 -4.66
CA THR A 83 2.08 17.63 -4.64
C THR A 83 3.45 17.93 -5.24
N HIS A 84 4.48 17.17 -4.88
CA HIS A 84 5.87 17.45 -5.22
C HIS A 84 6.37 16.63 -6.40
N GLY A 85 5.74 15.50 -6.69
CA GLY A 85 6.12 14.57 -7.75
C GLY A 85 6.83 13.31 -7.24
N TYR A 86 6.93 12.33 -8.14
CA TYR A 86 7.53 11.02 -7.86
C TYR A 86 9.00 11.14 -7.47
N ALA A 87 9.38 10.41 -6.42
CA ALA A 87 10.75 10.34 -5.89
C ALA A 87 11.38 11.68 -5.46
N ARG A 88 10.58 12.75 -5.31
CA ARG A 88 11.02 14.05 -4.77
C ARG A 88 11.06 14.03 -3.24
N TRP A 89 11.73 13.03 -2.66
CA TRP A 89 11.74 12.78 -1.22
C TRP A 89 12.24 13.96 -0.40
N GLN A 90 13.27 14.66 -0.88
CA GLN A 90 13.82 15.82 -0.18
C GLN A 90 12.81 16.97 -0.11
N ASP A 91 12.14 17.30 -1.22
CA ASP A 91 11.13 18.36 -1.25
C ASP A 91 9.96 18.02 -0.31
N ILE A 92 9.48 16.77 -0.35
CA ILE A 92 8.42 16.28 0.53
C ILE A 92 8.83 16.39 2.00
N GLN A 93 10.04 15.94 2.35
CA GLN A 93 10.52 15.93 3.74
C GLN A 93 10.79 17.33 4.30
N ASN A 94 11.15 18.29 3.44
CA ASN A 94 11.42 19.68 3.81
C ASN A 94 10.16 20.53 3.91
N ASP A 95 9.02 20.06 3.38
CA ASP A 95 7.75 20.78 3.43
C ASP A 95 7.07 20.58 4.81
N PRO A 96 6.83 21.66 5.58
CA PRO A 96 6.27 21.58 6.93
C PRO A 96 4.92 20.87 7.01
N ARG A 97 4.15 20.82 5.91
CA ARG A 97 2.85 20.13 5.87
C ARG A 97 3.00 18.61 5.99
N TYR A 98 4.15 18.07 5.62
CA TYR A 98 4.45 16.64 5.59
C TYR A 98 5.40 16.21 6.71
N VAL A 99 5.56 17.03 7.76
CA VAL A 99 6.47 16.78 8.88
C VAL A 99 6.25 15.42 9.55
N ILE A 100 5.01 14.91 9.55
CA ILE A 100 4.65 13.60 10.06
C ILE A 100 5.49 12.45 9.46
N LEU A 101 5.95 12.59 8.21
CA LEU A 101 6.78 11.59 7.54
C LEU A 101 8.21 11.51 8.11
N ASN A 102 8.62 12.53 8.87
CA ASN A 102 9.91 12.59 9.54
C ASN A 102 9.86 11.97 10.94
N GLU A 103 8.69 11.93 11.58
CA GLU A 103 8.49 11.47 12.97
C GLU A 103 9.07 10.07 13.22
N PRO A 104 8.80 9.04 12.40
CA PRO A 104 9.30 7.69 12.67
C PRO A 104 10.82 7.52 12.60
N PHE A 105 11.52 8.54 12.10
CA PHE A 105 12.95 8.51 11.90
C PHE A 105 13.70 9.44 12.88
N LYS A 106 13.02 10.20 13.75
CA LYS A 106 13.67 11.21 14.61
C LYS A 106 14.78 10.64 15.49
N SER A 107 14.62 9.42 16.02
CA SER A 107 15.63 8.76 16.86
C SER A 107 16.88 8.31 16.10
N GLU A 108 16.83 8.27 14.77
CA GLU A 108 17.90 7.74 13.92
C GLU A 108 18.78 8.82 13.28
N ILE A 109 18.48 10.11 13.51
CA ILE A 109 19.15 11.25 12.84
C ILE A 109 20.67 11.22 13.00
N HIS A 110 21.18 10.72 14.12
CA HIS A 110 22.61 10.67 14.41
C HIS A 110 23.35 9.50 13.72
N LYS A 111 22.65 8.64 12.97
CA LYS A 111 23.27 7.53 12.21
C LYS A 111 23.83 8.07 10.89
N GLY A 112 25.08 7.72 10.55
CA GLY A 112 25.75 8.22 9.33
C GLY A 112 25.06 7.89 7.99
N ASN A 113 24.18 6.89 7.97
CA ASN A 113 23.37 6.49 6.80
C ASN A 113 21.88 6.85 6.91
N TYR A 114 21.52 7.76 7.83
CA TYR A 114 20.14 8.15 8.14
C TYR A 114 19.28 8.43 6.89
N LEU A 115 19.78 9.30 6.01
CA LEU A 115 19.03 9.75 4.83
C LEU A 115 18.79 8.61 3.84
N GLU A 116 19.76 7.70 3.69
CA GLU A 116 19.63 6.53 2.82
C GLU A 116 18.60 5.54 3.36
N MET A 117 18.65 5.23 4.66
CA MET A 117 17.67 4.33 5.29
C MET A 117 16.25 4.87 5.18
N LYS A 118 16.08 6.17 5.46
CA LYS A 118 14.78 6.84 5.33
C LYS A 118 14.26 6.83 3.89
N ASN A 119 15.08 7.22 2.91
CA ASN A 119 14.67 7.23 1.51
C ASN A 119 14.37 5.81 0.99
N LYS A 120 15.13 4.80 1.44
CA LYS A 120 14.88 3.39 1.11
C LYS A 120 13.54 2.92 1.69
N PHE A 121 13.21 3.32 2.92
CA PHE A 121 11.91 3.03 3.52
C PHE A 121 10.79 3.66 2.71
N LEU A 122 10.87 4.98 2.43
CA LEU A 122 9.83 5.71 1.69
C LEU A 122 9.60 5.11 0.29
N ALA A 123 10.68 4.79 -0.43
CA ALA A 123 10.58 4.15 -1.74
C ALA A 123 9.91 2.78 -1.67
N ARG A 124 10.25 1.96 -0.66
CA ARG A 124 9.63 0.65 -0.45
C ARG A 124 8.15 0.78 -0.08
N ARG A 125 7.82 1.69 0.83
CA ARG A 125 6.43 1.93 1.27
C ARG A 125 5.59 2.45 0.12
N PHE A 126 6.12 3.39 -0.66
CA PHE A 126 5.45 3.88 -1.85
C PHE A 126 5.19 2.80 -2.89
N LYS A 127 6.16 1.91 -3.17
CA LYS A 127 5.94 0.79 -4.09
C LYS A 127 4.77 -0.10 -3.66
N LEU A 128 4.60 -0.35 -2.36
CA LEU A 128 3.47 -1.11 -1.84
C LEU A 128 2.15 -0.35 -2.04
N LEU A 129 2.10 0.95 -1.71
CA LEU A 129 0.92 1.78 -1.88
C LEU A 129 0.52 1.93 -3.36
N GLU A 130 1.49 2.12 -4.24
CA GLU A 130 1.27 2.19 -5.68
C GLU A 130 0.65 0.89 -6.21
N GLN A 131 1.17 -0.27 -5.78
CA GLN A 131 0.59 -1.57 -6.12
C GLN A 131 -0.85 -1.70 -5.61
N ALA A 132 -1.10 -1.36 -4.35
CA ALA A 132 -2.43 -1.42 -3.75
C ALA A 132 -3.45 -0.52 -4.48
N LEU A 133 -3.06 0.72 -4.83
CA LEU A 133 -3.89 1.65 -5.60
C LEU A 133 -4.16 1.15 -7.02
N VAL A 134 -3.15 0.59 -7.69
CA VAL A 134 -3.32 -0.01 -9.03
C VAL A 134 -4.32 -1.16 -8.98
N ILE A 135 -4.24 -2.01 -7.94
CA ILE A 135 -5.17 -3.13 -7.75
C ILE A 135 -6.57 -2.62 -7.44
N GLU A 136 -6.74 -1.69 -6.52
CA GLU A 136 -8.04 -1.06 -6.22
C GLU A 136 -8.69 -0.50 -7.49
N GLU A 137 -7.91 0.19 -8.33
CA GLU A 137 -8.36 0.68 -9.64
C GLU A 137 -8.78 -0.47 -10.57
N GLN A 138 -8.02 -1.57 -10.64
CA GLN A 138 -8.38 -2.72 -11.48
C GLN A 138 -9.65 -3.40 -11.00
N LEU A 139 -9.82 -3.59 -9.68
CA LEU A 139 -11.01 -4.18 -9.10
C LEU A 139 -12.24 -3.30 -9.38
N ARG A 140 -12.11 -1.98 -9.23
CA ARG A 140 -13.19 -1.04 -9.56
C ARG A 140 -13.56 -1.08 -11.03
N ARG A 141 -12.59 -1.14 -11.95
CA ARG A 141 -12.84 -1.27 -13.40
C ARG A 141 -13.48 -2.59 -13.78
N ALA A 142 -13.04 -3.70 -13.17
CA ALA A 142 -13.62 -5.01 -13.39
C ALA A 142 -15.10 -5.02 -12.98
N ALA A 143 -15.42 -4.44 -11.81
CA ALA A 143 -16.80 -4.28 -11.36
C ALA A 143 -17.61 -3.38 -12.31
N TYR A 144 -17.07 -2.23 -12.71
CA TYR A 144 -17.75 -1.30 -13.61
C TYR A 144 -18.07 -1.92 -14.99
N LEU A 145 -17.17 -2.76 -15.51
CA LEU A 145 -17.35 -3.46 -16.78
C LEU A 145 -18.14 -4.77 -16.65
N ASN A 146 -18.61 -5.13 -15.45
CA ASN A 146 -19.20 -6.43 -15.14
C ASN A 146 -18.36 -7.59 -15.68
N MET A 147 -17.04 -7.51 -15.48
CA MET A 147 -16.11 -8.50 -16.00
C MET A 147 -16.32 -9.82 -15.26
N THR A 148 -16.84 -10.82 -15.96
CA THR A 148 -17.01 -12.17 -15.42
C THR A 148 -15.72 -12.97 -15.59
N GLN A 149 -15.37 -13.76 -14.59
CA GLN A 149 -14.28 -14.72 -14.71
C GLN A 149 -14.69 -15.86 -15.64
N ASP A 150 -13.78 -16.29 -16.50
CA ASP A 150 -13.98 -17.47 -17.33
C ASP A 150 -13.82 -18.74 -16.46
N PRO A 151 -14.87 -19.56 -16.27
CA PRO A 151 -14.79 -20.77 -15.46
C PRO A 151 -13.77 -21.79 -16.00
N SER A 152 -13.46 -21.72 -17.29
CA SER A 152 -12.44 -22.59 -17.92
C SER A 152 -11.01 -22.08 -17.73
N HIS A 153 -10.84 -20.92 -17.10
CA HIS A 153 -9.52 -20.36 -16.85
C HIS A 153 -8.73 -21.28 -15.88
N PRO A 154 -7.46 -21.63 -16.17
CA PRO A 154 -6.70 -22.57 -15.35
C PRO A 154 -6.55 -22.18 -13.87
N ALA A 155 -6.52 -20.87 -13.58
CA ALA A 155 -6.50 -20.40 -12.19
C ALA A 155 -7.81 -20.71 -11.43
N MET A 156 -8.94 -20.85 -12.13
CA MET A 156 -10.20 -21.27 -11.53
C MET A 156 -10.19 -22.75 -11.14
N ALA A 157 -9.56 -23.60 -11.96
CA ALA A 157 -9.36 -25.01 -11.60
C ALA A 157 -8.50 -25.15 -10.33
N LEU A 158 -7.40 -24.39 -10.24
CA LEU A 158 -6.56 -24.36 -9.04
C LEU A 158 -7.35 -23.86 -7.81
N ASN A 159 -8.14 -22.80 -7.97
CA ASN A 159 -8.97 -22.25 -6.90
C ASN A 159 -10.04 -23.25 -6.42
N ALA A 160 -10.68 -23.97 -7.35
CA ALA A 160 -11.66 -25.01 -7.01
C ALA A 160 -11.00 -26.17 -6.23
N ARG A 161 -9.81 -26.61 -6.66
CA ARG A 161 -9.04 -27.64 -5.95
C ARG A 161 -8.60 -27.18 -4.57
N LEU A 162 -8.19 -25.92 -4.41
CA LEU A 162 -7.86 -25.36 -3.10
C LEU A 162 -9.08 -25.42 -2.17
N ALA A 163 -10.25 -24.99 -2.64
CA ALA A 163 -11.49 -25.07 -1.86
C ALA A 163 -11.87 -26.52 -1.51
N GLU A 164 -11.62 -27.49 -2.41
CA GLU A 164 -11.84 -28.92 -2.13
C GLU A 164 -10.89 -29.44 -1.06
N VAL A 165 -9.60 -29.07 -1.11
CA VAL A 165 -8.61 -29.42 -0.08
C VAL A 165 -9.00 -28.86 1.28
N GLU A 166 -9.38 -27.59 1.35
CA GLU A 166 -9.83 -26.93 2.58
C GLU A 166 -11.07 -27.63 3.16
N CYS A 167 -12.08 -27.88 2.32
CA CYS A 167 -13.30 -28.58 2.69
C CYS A 167 -13.03 -30.00 3.21
N LEU A 168 -12.22 -30.78 2.49
CA LEU A 168 -11.89 -32.15 2.86
C LEU A 168 -11.11 -32.20 4.17
N ALA A 169 -10.16 -31.28 4.38
CA ALA A 169 -9.39 -31.18 5.61
C ALA A 169 -10.27 -30.76 6.80
N GLU A 170 -11.12 -29.76 6.64
CA GLU A 170 -11.97 -29.22 7.71
C GLU A 170 -13.09 -30.21 8.10
N SER A 171 -13.78 -30.80 7.12
CA SER A 171 -14.88 -31.75 7.36
C SER A 171 -14.42 -33.01 8.10
N HIS A 172 -13.15 -33.38 7.97
CA HIS A 172 -12.61 -34.64 8.51
C HIS A 172 -11.55 -34.46 9.61
N GLN A 173 -11.40 -33.26 10.17
CA GLN A 173 -10.40 -32.99 11.22
C GLN A 173 -10.53 -33.89 12.47
N HIS A 174 -11.75 -34.38 12.76
CA HIS A 174 -12.04 -35.23 13.92
C HIS A 174 -11.55 -36.68 13.74
N LEU A 175 -11.40 -37.16 12.50
CA LEU A 175 -11.03 -38.55 12.21
C LEU A 175 -9.67 -38.94 12.81
N SER A 176 -8.74 -37.99 12.91
CA SER A 176 -7.44 -38.19 13.56
C SER A 176 -7.60 -38.61 15.03
N LYS A 177 -8.44 -37.90 15.77
CA LYS A 177 -8.70 -38.18 17.19
C LYS A 177 -9.42 -39.52 17.37
N GLU A 178 -10.41 -39.81 16.54
CA GLU A 178 -11.15 -41.07 16.61
C GLU A 178 -10.29 -42.28 16.22
N SER A 179 -9.45 -42.14 15.20
CA SER A 179 -8.50 -43.17 14.81
C SER A 179 -7.53 -43.49 15.95
N LEU A 180 -6.95 -42.46 16.61
CA LEU A 180 -6.06 -42.62 17.76
C LEU A 180 -6.75 -43.28 18.97
N ALA A 181 -8.07 -43.12 19.11
CA ALA A 181 -8.86 -43.81 20.11
C ALA A 181 -9.10 -45.31 19.78
N GLY A 182 -8.53 -45.81 18.69
CA GLY A 182 -8.62 -47.21 18.26
C GLY A 182 -9.82 -47.52 17.36
N ASN A 183 -10.54 -46.50 16.86
CA ASN A 183 -11.66 -46.69 15.94
C ASN A 183 -11.15 -47.14 14.56
N LYS A 184 -11.21 -48.45 14.30
CA LYS A 184 -10.73 -49.06 13.04
C LYS A 184 -11.44 -48.49 11.78
N PRO A 185 -12.77 -48.34 11.74
CA PRO A 185 -13.45 -47.62 10.66
C PRO A 185 -12.93 -46.20 10.44
N ALA A 186 -12.79 -45.39 11.51
CA ALA A 186 -12.28 -44.02 11.39
C ALA A 186 -10.84 -44.01 10.85
N ASN A 187 -10.00 -44.97 11.25
CA ASN A 187 -8.65 -45.10 10.72
C ASN A 187 -8.64 -45.40 9.21
N ALA A 188 -9.52 -46.31 8.75
CA ALA A 188 -9.64 -46.62 7.32
C ALA A 188 -10.10 -45.40 6.50
N VAL A 189 -11.09 -44.65 7.01
CA VAL A 189 -11.56 -43.41 6.37
C VAL A 189 -10.47 -42.34 6.40
N LEU A 190 -9.74 -42.18 7.49
CA LEU A 190 -8.62 -41.24 7.61
C LEU A 190 -7.54 -41.52 6.54
N HIS A 191 -7.15 -42.78 6.35
CA HIS A 191 -6.21 -43.13 5.28
C HIS A 191 -6.75 -42.77 3.89
N LYS A 192 -8.05 -42.99 3.64
CA LYS A 192 -8.67 -42.61 2.37
C LYS A 192 -8.68 -41.09 2.17
N VAL A 193 -9.01 -40.32 3.20
CA VAL A 193 -8.98 -38.85 3.18
C VAL A 193 -7.56 -38.35 2.93
N LEU A 194 -6.56 -38.91 3.60
CA LEU A 194 -5.15 -38.54 3.39
C LEU A 194 -4.68 -38.83 1.96
N ASN A 195 -5.04 -39.99 1.39
CA ASN A 195 -4.73 -40.30 0.00
C ASN A 195 -5.39 -39.31 -0.97
N GLN A 196 -6.65 -38.95 -0.72
CA GLN A 196 -7.36 -37.98 -1.56
C GLN A 196 -6.74 -36.57 -1.44
N LEU A 197 -6.31 -36.16 -0.24
CA LEU A 197 -5.54 -34.93 -0.07
C LEU A 197 -4.21 -34.97 -0.84
N GLU A 198 -3.51 -36.11 -0.83
CA GLU A 198 -2.26 -36.27 -1.58
C GLU A 198 -2.48 -36.16 -3.11
N GLU A 199 -3.53 -36.78 -3.64
CA GLU A 199 -3.91 -36.68 -5.05
C GLU A 199 -4.23 -35.22 -5.43
N LEU A 200 -5.07 -34.53 -4.64
CA LEU A 200 -5.43 -33.13 -4.87
C LEU A 200 -4.20 -32.21 -4.80
N LEU A 201 -3.29 -32.42 -3.84
CA LEU A 201 -2.05 -31.64 -3.72
C LEU A 201 -1.10 -31.89 -4.89
N SER A 202 -1.03 -33.12 -5.39
CA SER A 202 -0.25 -33.47 -6.59
C SER A 202 -0.78 -32.72 -7.82
N ASP A 203 -2.10 -32.70 -7.99
CA ASP A 203 -2.80 -31.97 -9.05
C ASP A 203 -2.58 -30.46 -8.95
N MET A 204 -2.74 -29.87 -7.76
CA MET A 204 -2.48 -28.45 -7.52
C MET A 204 -1.02 -28.08 -7.81
N LYS A 205 -0.07 -28.94 -7.45
CA LYS A 205 1.35 -28.74 -7.77
C LYS A 205 1.58 -28.70 -9.28
N ALA A 206 0.91 -29.58 -10.04
CA ALA A 206 0.99 -29.57 -11.50
C ALA A 206 0.43 -28.26 -12.09
N ASP A 207 -0.70 -27.78 -11.58
CA ASP A 207 -1.30 -26.50 -11.99
C ASP A 207 -0.38 -25.32 -11.70
N VAL A 208 0.13 -25.21 -10.46
CA VAL A 208 1.05 -24.13 -10.05
C VAL A 208 2.30 -24.10 -10.94
N THR A 209 2.83 -25.27 -11.30
CA THR A 209 4.00 -25.37 -12.18
C THR A 209 3.70 -24.83 -13.59
N ARG A 210 2.47 -25.01 -14.09
CA ARG A 210 2.04 -24.54 -15.41
C ARG A 210 1.58 -23.08 -15.41
N LEU A 211 1.10 -22.58 -14.28
CA LEU A 211 0.46 -21.28 -14.13
C LEU A 211 1.28 -20.10 -14.71
N PRO A 212 2.61 -19.98 -14.49
CA PRO A 212 3.42 -18.90 -15.07
C PRO A 212 3.35 -18.84 -16.60
N SER A 213 3.40 -20.01 -17.27
CA SER A 213 3.35 -20.11 -18.74
C SER A 213 1.99 -19.78 -19.35
N MET A 214 0.93 -19.88 -18.55
CA MET A 214 -0.43 -19.55 -18.95
C MET A 214 -0.72 -18.06 -18.69
N LEU A 215 -0.21 -17.50 -17.58
CA LEU A 215 -0.32 -16.08 -17.27
C LEU A 215 0.61 -15.19 -18.11
N SER A 216 1.80 -15.66 -18.49
CA SER A 216 2.78 -14.88 -19.27
C SER A 216 2.32 -14.55 -20.69
N ARG A 217 1.18 -15.11 -21.13
CA ARG A 217 0.59 -14.86 -22.44
C ARG A 217 -0.08 -13.50 -22.57
N ILE A 218 -0.23 -12.71 -21.48
CA ILE A 218 -0.77 -11.35 -21.58
C ILE A 218 0.27 -10.49 -22.33
N PRO A 219 -0.02 -10.02 -23.55
CA PRO A 219 0.92 -9.22 -24.30
C PRO A 219 1.18 -7.87 -23.58
N PRO A 220 2.37 -7.25 -23.77
CA PRO A 220 2.64 -5.93 -23.22
C PRO A 220 1.53 -4.92 -23.56
N VAL A 221 1.31 -3.93 -22.70
CA VAL A 221 0.27 -2.91 -22.89
C VAL A 221 0.41 -2.24 -24.27
N ALA A 222 1.63 -1.95 -24.70
CA ALA A 222 1.94 -1.43 -26.03
C ALA A 222 1.37 -2.31 -27.17
N ALA A 223 1.54 -3.63 -27.07
CA ALA A 223 1.03 -4.58 -28.05
C ALA A 223 -0.51 -4.65 -28.02
N ARG A 224 -1.10 -4.71 -26.81
CA ARG A 224 -2.56 -4.75 -26.65
C ARG A 224 -3.26 -3.49 -27.16
N LEU A 225 -2.63 -2.33 -26.98
CA LEU A 225 -3.14 -1.04 -27.47
C LEU A 225 -2.76 -0.77 -28.93
N GLN A 226 -1.91 -1.60 -29.55
CA GLN A 226 -1.32 -1.35 -30.86
C GLN A 226 -0.66 0.03 -30.96
N MET A 227 0.05 0.43 -29.90
CA MET A 227 0.68 1.73 -29.74
C MET A 227 2.11 1.60 -29.22
N SER A 228 3.02 2.49 -29.63
CA SER A 228 4.35 2.57 -29.02
C SER A 228 4.28 3.15 -27.60
N GLU A 229 5.23 2.78 -26.73
CA GLU A 229 5.33 3.32 -25.36
C GLU A 229 5.37 4.86 -25.37
N ARG A 230 6.11 5.45 -26.32
CA ARG A 230 6.16 6.90 -26.50
C ARG A 230 4.79 7.49 -26.80
N SER A 231 3.98 6.83 -27.62
CA SER A 231 2.62 7.28 -27.94
C SER A 231 1.69 7.18 -26.72
N ILE A 232 1.81 6.09 -25.95
CA ILE A 232 1.05 5.91 -24.70
C ILE A 232 1.39 7.03 -23.71
N LEU A 233 2.68 7.26 -23.44
CA LEU A 233 3.15 8.30 -22.53
C LEU A 233 2.70 9.69 -23.00
N SER A 234 2.81 9.98 -24.30
CA SER A 234 2.36 11.26 -24.86
C SER A 234 0.86 11.49 -24.66
N ARG A 235 0.02 10.47 -24.85
CA ARG A 235 -1.42 10.58 -24.58
C ARG A 235 -1.72 10.76 -23.09
N LEU A 236 -1.01 10.05 -22.22
CA LEU A 236 -1.19 10.17 -20.77
C LEU A 236 -0.79 11.57 -20.26
N ALA A 237 0.30 12.14 -20.78
CA ALA A 237 0.76 13.47 -20.41
C ALA A 237 -0.17 14.60 -20.90
N THR A 238 -0.92 14.37 -21.98
CA THR A 238 -1.80 15.39 -22.60
C THR A 238 -3.25 15.30 -22.14
N ARG A 239 -3.68 14.18 -21.55
CA ARG A 239 -5.08 13.97 -21.10
C ARG A 239 -5.47 14.75 -19.83
N GLY A 240 -4.58 15.61 -19.32
CA GLY A 240 -4.83 16.48 -18.16
C GLY A 240 -5.69 17.71 -18.45
N GLY A 241 -6.15 17.93 -19.69
CA GLY A 241 -7.08 19.02 -20.04
C GLY A 241 -8.45 18.48 -20.47
N ASP A 242 -9.44 18.60 -19.57
CA ASP A 242 -10.90 18.51 -19.72
C ASP A 242 -11.59 17.39 -20.53
N PRO A 243 -12.68 16.78 -20.01
CA PRO A 243 -13.64 16.01 -20.78
C PRO A 243 -14.75 16.92 -21.33
N ALA A 244 -14.42 17.88 -22.20
CA ALA A 244 -15.44 18.72 -22.83
C ALA A 244 -14.97 19.23 -24.21
N ALA A 245 -14.96 18.33 -25.19
CA ALA A 245 -15.22 18.57 -26.62
C ALA A 245 -14.48 17.52 -27.46
N GLN A 246 -15.22 16.70 -28.19
CA GLN A 246 -15.06 16.58 -29.64
C GLN A 246 -16.01 15.51 -30.18
N SER A 247 -17.20 15.97 -30.53
CA SER A 247 -17.84 15.56 -31.77
C SER A 247 -16.94 15.96 -32.95
N SER A 248 -16.45 14.99 -33.72
CA SER A 248 -16.48 14.99 -35.19
C SER A 248 -15.41 14.05 -35.75
N PHE A 249 -15.87 13.11 -36.58
CA PHE A 249 -15.07 12.40 -37.56
C PHE A 249 -14.32 13.37 -38.49
N GLY A 250 -13.14 12.95 -38.98
CA GLY A 250 -12.58 13.50 -40.22
C GLY A 250 -11.06 13.60 -40.30
N SER A 251 -10.47 12.70 -41.10
CA SER A 251 -9.31 12.91 -42.00
C SER A 251 -7.92 13.29 -41.44
N ALA A 252 -6.94 12.42 -41.72
CA ALA A 252 -5.51 12.76 -41.76
C ALA A 252 -5.19 13.75 -42.90
N PRO A 253 -4.12 14.55 -42.75
CA PRO A 253 -2.93 14.36 -43.60
C PRO A 253 -1.59 14.56 -42.84
N ILE A 254 -0.58 13.72 -43.11
CA ILE A 254 0.64 13.96 -43.93
C ILE A 254 1.66 14.97 -43.34
N PHE A 255 2.85 14.43 -43.04
CA PHE A 255 4.20 15.01 -43.01
C PHE A 255 4.35 16.55 -43.10
N ASN A 256 5.05 17.13 -42.13
CA ASN A 256 6.08 18.12 -42.43
C ASN A 256 7.20 18.11 -41.38
N ASN A 257 8.43 18.07 -41.87
CA ASN A 257 9.68 18.05 -41.12
C ASN A 257 10.44 19.32 -41.51
N ASN A 258 10.61 20.31 -40.62
CA ASN A 258 11.86 21.06 -40.49
C ASN A 258 11.93 22.08 -39.34
N PHE A 259 13.16 22.23 -38.81
CA PHE A 259 13.76 23.29 -37.98
C PHE A 259 13.73 23.15 -36.42
N GLY A 260 14.94 22.91 -35.85
CA GLY A 260 15.30 23.00 -34.42
C GLY A 260 15.61 24.45 -33.97
N PRO A 261 16.47 24.73 -32.95
CA PRO A 261 17.39 23.86 -32.19
C PRO A 261 17.37 24.04 -30.63
N ASN A 262 18.07 23.12 -29.93
CA ASN A 262 18.78 23.26 -28.65
C ASN A 262 18.14 24.00 -27.45
N PHE A 263 17.79 23.23 -26.40
CA PHE A 263 18.01 23.65 -25.02
C PHE A 263 18.68 22.51 -24.24
N ARG A 264 20.00 22.61 -24.04
CA ARG A 264 20.82 21.69 -23.25
C ARG A 264 21.25 22.45 -21.99
N GLY A 265 20.64 22.13 -20.85
CA GLY A 265 21.09 22.55 -19.53
C GLY A 265 21.91 21.43 -18.86
N PRO A 266 22.93 21.74 -18.03
CA PRO A 266 23.89 20.75 -17.55
C PRO A 266 23.47 20.13 -16.21
N GLY A 267 23.70 18.83 -16.05
CA GLY A 267 23.62 18.13 -14.76
C GLY A 267 23.76 16.62 -14.92
N PRO A 268 24.68 15.92 -14.21
CA PRO A 268 24.85 14.49 -14.35
C PRO A 268 23.82 13.79 -13.46
N GLY A 269 22.61 13.62 -13.98
CA GLY A 269 21.55 12.87 -13.32
C GLY A 269 20.97 11.85 -14.28
N GLY A 270 21.60 10.68 -14.36
CA GLY A 270 21.04 9.55 -15.10
C GLY A 270 19.66 9.20 -14.55
N ILE A 271 18.68 9.04 -15.44
CA ILE A 271 17.33 8.57 -15.10
C ILE A 271 17.50 7.17 -14.49
N VAL A 272 17.31 7.04 -13.17
CA VAL A 272 17.37 5.75 -12.49
C VAL A 272 16.11 4.98 -12.82
N ASN A 273 16.28 3.89 -13.58
CA ASN A 273 15.18 2.98 -13.90
C ASN A 273 14.90 2.06 -12.71
N TYR A 274 13.85 2.38 -11.95
CA TYR A 274 13.47 1.64 -10.73
C TYR A 274 12.85 0.26 -11.01
N SER A 275 12.65 -0.14 -12.27
CA SER A 275 12.08 -1.43 -12.65
C SER A 275 13.08 -2.59 -12.57
N GLN A 276 14.36 -2.35 -12.25
CA GLN A 276 15.43 -3.35 -12.33
C GLN A 276 16.15 -3.66 -11.01
N MET A 277 15.68 -3.15 -9.87
CA MET A 277 16.34 -3.46 -8.58
C MET A 277 15.85 -4.80 -8.00
N PRO A 278 16.73 -5.78 -7.75
CA PRO A 278 16.35 -7.07 -7.18
C PRO A 278 15.87 -6.93 -5.73
N LEU A 279 14.85 -7.70 -5.40
CA LEU A 279 14.29 -7.81 -4.05
C LEU A 279 15.29 -8.57 -3.16
N GLY A 280 15.99 -7.86 -2.28
CA GLY A 280 16.86 -8.47 -1.27
C GLY A 280 16.07 -9.09 -0.12
N PRO A 281 16.66 -10.06 0.61
CA PRO A 281 15.94 -10.87 1.59
C PRO A 281 15.55 -10.08 2.85
N TYR A 282 14.40 -10.45 3.41
CA TYR A 282 13.85 -9.95 4.66
C TYR A 282 14.68 -10.48 5.84
N VAL A 283 15.14 -9.59 6.71
CA VAL A 283 15.62 -9.96 8.05
C VAL A 283 14.52 -9.56 9.03
N THR A 284 13.78 -10.54 9.51
CA THR A 284 12.87 -10.39 10.66
C THR A 284 13.71 -10.46 11.94
N GLY A 285 13.80 -9.35 12.68
CA GLY A 285 14.44 -9.32 13.99
C GLY A 285 13.59 -10.04 15.03
N ARG A 286 14.26 -10.85 15.87
CA ARG A 286 13.74 -11.36 17.14
C ARG A 286 13.59 -10.25 18.17
#